data_AF-A0A661ME33-F1
#
_entry.id   AF-A0A661ME33-F1
#
_cell.length_a   1.000
_cell.length_b   1.000
_cell.length_c   1.000
_cell.angle_alpha   90.00
_cell.angle_beta   90.00
_cell.angle_gamma   90.00
#
_symmetry.space_group_name_H-M   'P 1'
#
loop_
_entity.id
_entity.type
_entity.pdbx_description
1 polymer ?
#
loop_
_entity_poly.entity_id
_entity_poly.type
_entity_poly.pdbx_seq_one_letter_code
_entity_poly.pdbx_strand_id
1 'polypeptide(L)'
;MSLEQALHAALDDEYHARATYQAVLDAFGDVRPFVNIVESEGRHIQALKRQCEQHGIAVPSDKWAGRVSAPESLKRACEDAMKAERENAALYEKLIEAAREYPDVQDTFRSLQAASQERHLPAFERCDEREGSSGGDGGGRGRRRRHRGGAG
;
A
#
# COMPACT_ATOMS: atom_id res chain seq x y z
N MET A 1 -4.05 2.61 -25.40
CA MET A 1 -4.89 2.18 -24.26
C MET A 1 -6.15 3.04 -24.30
N SER A 2 -7.34 2.43 -24.27
CA SER A 2 -8.61 3.17 -24.12
C SER A 2 -8.85 3.59 -22.67
N LEU A 3 -9.83 4.46 -22.41
CA LEU A 3 -10.23 4.81 -21.04
C LEU A 3 -10.64 3.58 -20.22
N GLU A 4 -11.46 2.70 -20.81
CA GLU A 4 -11.87 1.44 -20.18
C GLU A 4 -10.66 0.58 -19.78
N GLN A 5 -9.70 0.40 -20.71
CA GLN A 5 -8.48 -0.34 -20.41
C GLN A 5 -7.66 0.32 -19.30
N ALA A 6 -7.63 1.66 -19.24
CA ALA A 6 -6.91 2.38 -18.19
C ALA A 6 -7.57 2.21 -16.82
N LEU A 7 -8.90 2.38 -16.72
CA LEU A 7 -9.65 2.20 -15.48
C LEU A 7 -9.63 0.74 -15.00
N HIS A 8 -9.72 -0.22 -15.92
CA HIS A 8 -9.61 -1.65 -15.59
C HIS A 8 -8.21 -2.00 -15.11
N ALA A 9 -7.16 -1.47 -15.75
CA ALA A 9 -5.78 -1.67 -15.31
C ALA A 9 -5.54 -1.09 -13.91
N ALA A 10 -6.03 0.12 -13.65
CA ALA A 10 -5.97 0.73 -12.32
C ALA A 10 -6.69 -0.14 -11.28
N LEU A 11 -7.93 -0.56 -11.57
CA LEU A 11 -8.70 -1.40 -10.63
C LEU A 11 -8.03 -2.75 -10.36
N ASP A 12 -7.47 -3.39 -11.39
CA ASP A 12 -6.79 -4.67 -11.22
C ASP A 12 -5.57 -4.54 -10.30
N ASP A 13 -4.81 -3.45 -10.44
CA ASP A 13 -3.65 -3.14 -9.60
C ASP A 13 -4.05 -2.88 -8.15
N GLU A 14 -5.05 -2.02 -7.91
CA GLU A 14 -5.54 -1.73 -6.55
C GLU A 14 -6.18 -2.98 -5.88
N TYR A 15 -6.88 -3.83 -6.65
CA TYR A 15 -7.39 -5.10 -6.14
C TYR A 15 -6.25 -6.04 -5.74
N HIS A 16 -5.21 -6.14 -6.57
CA HIS A 16 -4.04 -6.96 -6.29
C HIS A 16 -3.29 -6.46 -5.04
N ALA A 17 -3.04 -5.14 -4.94
CA ALA A 17 -2.39 -4.51 -3.79
C ALA A 17 -3.18 -4.77 -2.50
N ARG A 18 -4.50 -4.50 -2.50
CA ARG A 18 -5.37 -4.75 -1.35
C ARG A 18 -5.34 -6.23 -0.92
N ALA A 19 -5.45 -7.15 -1.87
CA ALA A 19 -5.43 -8.58 -1.58
C ALA A 19 -4.07 -9.03 -1.02
N THR A 20 -2.97 -8.49 -1.55
CA THR A 20 -1.60 -8.75 -1.07
C THR A 20 -1.43 -8.26 0.36
N TYR A 21 -1.82 -7.02 0.66
CA TYR A 21 -1.68 -6.45 2.00
C TYR A 21 -2.60 -7.13 3.01
N GLN A 22 -3.82 -7.53 2.59
CA GLN A 22 -4.68 -8.34 3.44
C GLN A 22 -4.05 -9.70 3.76
N ALA A 23 -3.44 -10.39 2.78
CA ALA A 23 -2.78 -11.67 3.02
C ALA A 23 -1.62 -11.53 4.03
N VAL A 24 -0.87 -10.42 3.98
CA VAL A 24 0.16 -10.11 4.98
C VAL A 24 -0.44 -9.94 6.37
N LEU A 25 -1.55 -9.21 6.50
CA LEU A 25 -2.24 -9.02 7.78
C LEU A 25 -2.78 -10.34 8.33
N ASP A 26 -3.34 -11.19 7.46
CA ASP A 26 -3.85 -12.51 7.86
C ASP A 26 -2.72 -13.43 8.37
N ALA A 27 -1.51 -13.31 7.81
CA ALA A 27 -0.36 -14.14 8.17
C ALA A 27 0.42 -13.62 9.40
N PHE A 28 0.57 -12.30 9.54
CA PHE A 28 1.47 -11.69 10.51
C PHE A 28 0.76 -10.81 11.57
N GLY A 29 -0.57 -10.69 11.49
CA GLY A 29 -1.38 -9.85 12.38
C GLY A 29 -1.39 -8.37 11.97
N ASP A 30 -1.87 -7.50 12.87
CA ASP A 30 -2.05 -6.06 12.63
C ASP A 30 -0.71 -5.30 12.59
N VAL A 31 0.06 -5.53 11.53
CA VAL A 31 1.39 -4.95 11.33
C VAL A 31 1.32 -3.64 10.54
N ARG A 32 2.11 -2.66 10.96
CA ARG A 32 2.24 -1.38 10.25
C ARG A 32 3.36 -1.47 9.20
N PRO A 33 3.15 -0.96 7.98
CA PRO A 33 2.06 -0.06 7.59
C PRO A 33 0.84 -0.74 6.95
N PHE A 34 0.86 -2.06 6.74
CA PHE A 34 -0.17 -2.82 6.01
C PHE A 34 -1.60 -2.52 6.46
N VAL A 35 -1.86 -2.44 7.77
CA VAL A 35 -3.21 -2.16 8.31
C VAL A 35 -3.78 -0.82 7.84
N ASN A 36 -2.93 0.20 7.67
CA ASN A 36 -3.39 1.51 7.22
C ASN A 36 -3.51 1.57 5.69
N ILE A 37 -2.60 0.87 4.99
CA ILE A 37 -2.52 0.94 3.53
C ILE A 37 -3.63 0.09 2.91
N VAL A 38 -3.99 -1.07 3.46
CA VAL A 38 -5.13 -1.87 2.96
C VAL A 38 -6.44 -1.08 2.97
N GLU A 39 -6.65 -0.21 3.98
CA GLU A 39 -7.80 0.70 3.99
C GLU A 39 -7.68 1.79 2.92
N SER A 40 -6.47 2.29 2.65
CA SER A 40 -6.19 3.25 1.57
C SER A 40 -6.57 2.66 0.22
N GLU A 41 -6.16 1.42 -0.07
CA GLU A 41 -6.50 0.73 -1.32
C GLU A 41 -8.01 0.50 -1.43
N GLY A 42 -8.66 0.20 -0.31
CA GLY A 42 -10.12 0.20 -0.24
C GLY A 42 -10.74 1.50 -0.74
N ARG A 43 -10.19 2.66 -0.36
CA ARG A 43 -10.67 3.98 -0.79
C ARG A 43 -10.32 4.27 -2.27
N HIS A 44 -9.14 3.84 -2.73
CA HIS A 44 -8.72 3.93 -4.13
C HIS A 44 -9.66 3.17 -5.06
N ILE A 45 -9.94 1.89 -4.73
CA ILE A 45 -10.91 1.06 -5.45
C ILE A 45 -12.26 1.76 -5.57
N GLN A 46 -12.76 2.34 -4.47
CA GLN A 46 -14.04 3.05 -4.50
C GLN A 46 -14.00 4.30 -5.39
N ALA A 47 -12.88 5.02 -5.43
CA ALA A 47 -12.71 6.15 -6.35
C ALA A 47 -12.74 5.71 -7.81
N LEU A 48 -12.03 4.64 -8.14
CA LEU A 48 -12.00 4.08 -9.50
C LEU A 48 -13.35 3.52 -9.93
N LYS A 49 -14.10 2.89 -9.03
CA LYS A 49 -15.47 2.42 -9.30
C LYS A 49 -16.40 3.58 -9.65
N ARG A 50 -16.33 4.69 -8.92
CA ARG A 50 -17.09 5.91 -9.24
C ARG A 50 -16.74 6.44 -10.62
N GLN A 51 -15.46 6.44 -11.00
CA GLN A 51 -15.04 6.83 -12.36
C GLN A 51 -15.62 5.88 -13.42
N CYS A 52 -15.60 4.56 -13.19
CA CYS A 52 -16.24 3.61 -14.11
C CYS A 52 -17.73 3.92 -14.28
N GLU A 53 -18.46 4.12 -13.17
CA GLU A 53 -19.89 4.44 -13.18
C GLU A 53 -20.19 5.75 -13.93
N GLN A 54 -19.40 6.81 -13.69
CA GLN A 54 -19.56 8.11 -14.33
C GLN A 54 -19.37 8.06 -15.84
N HIS A 55 -18.50 7.18 -16.33
CA HIS A 55 -18.18 7.01 -17.75
C HIS A 55 -18.94 5.83 -18.40
N GLY A 56 -19.89 5.21 -17.69
CA GLY A 56 -20.69 4.09 -18.23
C GLY A 56 -19.91 2.81 -18.48
N ILE A 57 -18.76 2.64 -17.80
CA ILE A 57 -17.86 1.49 -17.94
C ILE A 57 -18.22 0.43 -16.89
N ALA A 58 -18.30 -0.82 -17.32
CA ALA A 58 -18.54 -1.93 -16.40
C ALA A 58 -17.35 -2.13 -15.45
N VAL A 59 -17.64 -2.28 -14.15
CA VAL A 59 -16.62 -2.54 -13.13
C VAL A 59 -16.17 -4.01 -13.21
N PRO A 60 -14.88 -4.31 -13.40
CA PRO A 60 -14.38 -5.68 -13.36
C PRO A 60 -14.50 -6.27 -11.95
N SER A 61 -14.77 -7.58 -11.89
CA SER A 61 -14.81 -8.33 -10.63
C SER A 61 -13.41 -8.45 -10.02
N ASP A 62 -13.31 -8.34 -8.70
CA ASP A 62 -12.07 -8.61 -7.96
C ASP A 62 -11.72 -10.11 -8.05
N LYS A 63 -10.64 -10.42 -8.78
CA LYS A 63 -10.16 -11.80 -9.00
C LYS A 63 -9.10 -12.24 -7.99
N TRP A 64 -8.63 -11.33 -7.13
CA TRP A 64 -7.46 -11.50 -6.26
C TRP A 64 -7.83 -11.81 -4.81
N ALA A 65 -9.00 -11.35 -4.35
CA ALA A 65 -9.48 -11.59 -2.99
C ALA A 65 -9.40 -13.07 -2.60
N GLY A 66 -8.64 -13.37 -1.53
CA GLY A 66 -8.43 -14.73 -1.02
C GLY A 66 -7.60 -15.65 -1.92
N ARG A 67 -6.95 -15.13 -2.97
CA ARG A 67 -6.12 -15.90 -3.91
C ARG A 67 -4.65 -15.51 -3.91
N VAL A 68 -4.28 -14.50 -3.13
CA VAL A 68 -2.89 -14.08 -2.92
C VAL A 68 -2.36 -14.71 -1.63
N SER A 69 -1.12 -15.17 -1.66
CA SER A 69 -0.43 -15.71 -0.47
C SER A 69 0.56 -14.68 0.07
N ALA A 70 0.70 -14.63 1.40
CA ALA A 70 1.68 -13.76 2.04
C ALA A 70 3.12 -14.22 1.72
N PRO A 71 4.08 -13.27 1.64
CA PRO A 71 5.50 -13.59 1.59
C PRO A 71 5.98 -14.36 2.84
N GLU A 72 7.16 -14.96 2.74
CA GLU A 72 7.76 -15.81 3.77
C GLU A 72 8.13 -15.07 5.08
N SER A 73 8.21 -13.74 5.06
CA SER A 73 8.51 -12.92 6.24
C SER A 73 7.99 -11.49 6.09
N LEU A 74 7.87 -10.78 7.21
CA LEU A 74 7.56 -9.35 7.22
C LEU A 74 8.61 -8.52 6.47
N LYS A 75 9.90 -8.86 6.60
CA LYS A 75 10.97 -8.21 5.84
C LYS A 75 10.71 -8.31 4.34
N ARG A 76 10.48 -9.52 3.82
CA ARG A 76 10.14 -9.72 2.41
C ARG A 76 8.86 -9.00 2.01
N ALA A 77 7.83 -8.99 2.86
CA ALA A 77 6.61 -8.25 2.60
C ALA A 77 6.85 -6.74 2.48
N CYS A 78 7.69 -6.13 3.33
CA CYS A 78 8.05 -4.71 3.21
C CYS A 78 8.83 -4.45 1.89
N GLU A 79 9.78 -5.31 1.54
CA GLU A 79 10.58 -5.19 0.31
C GLU A 79 9.72 -5.31 -0.96
N ASP A 80 8.87 -6.32 -1.02
CA ASP A 80 7.96 -6.56 -2.14
C ASP A 80 6.96 -5.41 -2.30
N ALA A 81 6.44 -4.88 -1.18
CA ALA A 81 5.55 -3.73 -1.19
C ALA A 81 6.25 -2.46 -1.70
N MET A 82 7.49 -2.17 -1.27
CA MET A 82 8.25 -1.03 -1.83
C MET A 82 8.44 -1.16 -3.34
N LYS A 83 8.72 -2.37 -3.83
CA LYS A 83 8.84 -2.64 -5.26
C LYS A 83 7.50 -2.38 -5.96
N ALA A 84 6.40 -2.87 -5.40
CA ALA A 84 5.06 -2.65 -5.92
C ALA A 84 4.71 -1.16 -6.01
N GLU A 85 5.01 -0.36 -4.98
CA GLU A 85 4.74 1.09 -5.01
C GLU A 85 5.54 1.83 -6.12
N ARG A 86 6.77 1.40 -6.39
CA ARG A 86 7.56 1.97 -7.50
C ARG A 86 7.02 1.55 -8.86
N GLU A 87 6.52 0.32 -8.99
CA GLU A 87 5.88 -0.19 -10.21
C GLU A 87 4.52 0.48 -10.44
N ASN A 88 3.74 0.71 -9.38
CA ASN A 88 2.49 1.47 -9.39
C ASN A 88 2.71 2.89 -9.90
N ALA A 89 3.72 3.61 -9.40
CA ALA A 89 4.08 4.93 -9.89
C ALA A 89 4.25 4.96 -11.43
N ALA A 90 5.02 4.02 -11.98
CA ALA A 90 5.27 3.91 -13.42
C ALA A 90 4.05 3.44 -14.23
N LEU A 91 3.15 2.67 -13.62
CA LEU A 91 1.85 2.34 -14.20
C LEU A 91 1.00 3.59 -14.32
N TYR A 92 0.83 4.35 -13.23
CA TYR A 92 -0.02 5.53 -13.18
C TYR A 92 0.42 6.63 -14.15
N GLU A 93 1.71 6.80 -14.41
CA GLU A 93 2.19 7.69 -15.49
C GLU A 93 1.55 7.33 -16.84
N LYS A 94 1.52 6.04 -17.19
CA LYS A 94 0.91 5.57 -18.44
C LYS A 94 -0.61 5.72 -18.44
N LEU A 95 -1.24 5.49 -17.29
CA LEU A 95 -2.70 5.62 -17.13
C LEU A 95 -3.16 7.07 -17.27
N ILE A 96 -2.41 8.01 -16.69
CA ILE A 96 -2.67 9.46 -16.79
C ILE A 96 -2.61 9.89 -18.26
N GLU A 97 -1.59 9.46 -19.01
CA GLU A 97 -1.49 9.76 -20.45
C GLU A 97 -2.63 9.13 -21.27
N ALA A 98 -3.03 7.91 -20.93
CA ALA A 98 -4.18 7.24 -21.57
C ALA A 98 -5.50 7.98 -21.31
N ALA A 99 -5.63 8.66 -20.17
CA ALA A 99 -6.81 9.43 -19.78
C ALA A 99 -6.75 10.92 -20.17
N ARG A 100 -5.85 11.36 -21.06
CA ARG A 100 -5.65 12.79 -21.40
C ARG A 100 -6.90 13.58 -21.81
N GLU A 101 -7.93 12.90 -22.31
CA GLU A 101 -9.19 13.52 -22.75
C GLU A 101 -10.26 13.56 -21.63
N TYR A 102 -9.93 13.04 -20.45
CA TYR A 102 -10.82 12.86 -19.29
C TYR A 102 -10.17 13.49 -18.04
N PRO A 103 -10.26 14.82 -17.85
CA PRO A 103 -9.57 15.51 -16.77
C PRO A 103 -9.94 15.00 -15.36
N ASP A 104 -11.20 14.65 -15.15
CA ASP A 104 -11.71 14.07 -13.91
C ASP A 104 -11.06 12.71 -13.56
N VAL A 105 -10.84 11.88 -14.57
CA VAL A 105 -10.13 10.61 -14.42
C VAL A 105 -8.65 10.86 -14.18
N GLN A 106 -8.01 11.79 -14.91
CA GLN A 106 -6.61 12.12 -14.68
C GLN A 106 -6.36 12.64 -13.26
N ASP A 107 -7.26 13.47 -12.72
CA ASP A 107 -7.13 14.00 -11.38
C ASP A 107 -7.28 12.90 -10.32
N THR A 108 -8.18 11.94 -10.56
CA THR A 108 -8.28 10.74 -9.73
C THR A 108 -6.98 9.94 -9.78
N PHE A 109 -6.44 9.67 -10.98
CA PHE A 109 -5.18 8.94 -11.14
C PHE A 109 -3.99 9.64 -10.48
N ARG A 110 -3.87 10.98 -10.64
CA ARG A 110 -2.83 11.76 -9.97
C ARG A 110 -2.96 11.70 -8.45
N SER A 111 -4.18 11.74 -7.91
CA SER A 111 -4.39 11.61 -6.47
C SER A 111 -3.97 10.24 -5.93
N LEU A 112 -4.24 9.16 -6.68
CA LEU A 112 -3.86 7.80 -6.29
C LEU A 112 -2.33 7.61 -6.38
N GLN A 113 -1.72 8.07 -7.48
CA GLN A 113 -0.27 8.07 -7.66
C GLN A 113 0.46 8.83 -6.53
N ALA A 114 -0.04 10.04 -6.17
CA ALA A 114 0.54 10.82 -5.08
C ALA A 114 0.40 10.10 -3.72
N ALA A 115 -0.72 9.41 -3.46
CA ALA A 115 -0.88 8.62 -2.25
C ALA A 115 0.14 7.47 -2.18
N SER A 116 0.34 6.74 -3.28
CA SER A 116 1.37 5.69 -3.38
C SER A 116 2.78 6.26 -3.13
N GLN A 117 3.17 7.29 -3.89
CA GLN A 117 4.53 7.83 -3.85
C GLN A 117 4.87 8.58 -2.57
N GLU A 118 3.97 9.41 -2.06
CA GLU A 118 4.26 10.33 -0.96
C GLU A 118 3.91 9.73 0.41
N ARG A 119 3.10 8.66 0.45
CA ARG A 119 2.60 8.10 1.71
C ARG A 119 2.90 6.61 1.85
N HIS A 120 2.55 5.79 0.86
CA HIS A 120 2.73 4.34 0.96
C HIS A 120 4.20 3.96 0.88
N LEU A 121 4.91 4.41 -0.16
CA LEU A 121 6.32 4.09 -0.36
C LEU A 121 7.19 4.47 0.85
N PRO A 122 7.16 5.70 1.40
CA PRO A 122 7.93 6.03 2.59
C PRO A 122 7.53 5.21 3.83
N ALA A 123 6.26 4.77 3.91
CA ALA A 123 5.82 3.91 5.01
C ALA A 123 6.38 2.49 4.90
N PHE A 124 6.50 1.95 3.69
CA PHE A 124 7.16 0.67 3.42
C PHE A 124 8.69 0.77 3.53
N GLU A 125 9.31 1.89 3.17
CA GLU A 125 10.74 2.12 3.44
C GLU A 125 11.04 2.05 4.95
N ARG A 126 10.23 2.71 5.78
CA ARG A 126 10.36 2.59 7.24
C ARG A 126 10.03 1.19 7.77
N CYS A 127 9.16 0.45 7.10
CA CYS A 127 8.85 -0.96 7.42
C CYS A 127 10.11 -1.79 7.26
N ASP A 128 10.73 -1.68 6.09
CA ASP A 128 11.92 -2.41 5.71
C ASP A 128 13.11 -2.16 6.64
N GLU A 129 13.33 -0.90 7.02
CA GLU A 129 14.38 -0.50 7.96
C GLU A 129 14.20 -1.13 9.36
N ARG A 130 12.96 -1.19 9.87
CA ARG A 130 12.66 -1.80 11.18
C ARG A 130 12.92 -3.30 11.17
N GLU A 131 12.47 -3.98 10.12
CA GLU A 131 12.65 -5.42 9.99
C GLU A 131 14.12 -5.78 9.71
N GLY A 132 14.86 -4.92 9.00
CA GLY A 132 16.29 -5.11 8.73
C GLY A 132 17.18 -4.86 9.96
N SER A 133 16.79 -3.93 10.84
CA SER A 133 17.54 -3.62 12.06
C SER A 133 17.34 -4.67 13.18
N SER A 134 16.33 -5.53 13.06
CA SER A 134 16.03 -6.57 14.04
C SER A 134 17.00 -7.77 14.01
N GLY A 135 18.02 -7.74 13.13
CA GLY A 135 19.17 -8.67 13.13
C GLY A 135 20.40 -8.19 13.92
N GLY A 136 20.36 -7.02 14.56
CA GLY A 136 21.46 -6.46 15.33
C GLY A 136 21.22 -6.51 16.84
N ASP A 137 22.03 -7.30 17.53
CA ASP A 137 22.15 -7.43 18.99
C ASP A 137 21.93 -6.11 19.77
N GLY A 138 20.72 -5.93 20.29
CA GLY A 138 20.34 -4.83 21.16
C GLY A 138 20.59 -5.16 22.63
N GLY A 139 21.84 -5.42 22.99
CA GLY A 139 22.30 -5.55 24.38
C GLY A 139 22.14 -4.24 25.18
N GLY A 140 20.92 -3.88 25.55
CA GLY A 140 20.58 -2.73 26.39
C GLY A 140 20.33 -3.13 27.84
N ARG A 141 21.34 -3.69 28.52
CA ARG A 141 21.29 -3.86 29.98
C ARG A 141 21.32 -2.48 30.67
N GLY A 142 20.29 -2.19 31.45
CA GLY A 142 20.47 -1.47 32.72
C GLY A 142 19.77 -0.13 32.84
N ARG A 143 18.54 -0.14 33.39
CA ARG A 143 18.15 0.83 34.42
C ARG A 143 17.57 0.09 35.62
N ARG A 144 18.47 -0.36 36.50
CA ARG A 144 18.11 -0.75 37.86
C ARG A 144 17.77 0.50 38.65
N ARG A 145 16.60 0.46 39.28
CA ARG A 145 16.13 1.35 40.36
C ARG A 145 17.22 1.53 41.43
N ARG A 146 17.32 2.74 42.00
CA ARG A 146 17.53 2.89 43.46
C ARG A 146 16.64 3.99 44.02
N HIS A 147 16.16 3.65 45.21
CA HIS A 147 15.18 4.28 46.05
C HIS A 147 15.95 5.06 47.15
N ARG A 148 15.32 6.13 47.68
CA ARG A 148 15.27 6.51 49.11
C ARG A 148 16.28 7.52 49.68
N GLY A 149 15.71 8.50 50.42
CA GLY A 149 16.30 9.34 51.48
C GLY A 149 16.11 10.83 51.15
N GLY A 150 15.37 11.69 51.88
CA GLY A 150 14.88 11.64 53.26
C GLY A 150 15.78 12.48 54.18
N ALA A 151 15.20 13.53 54.77
CA ALA A 151 15.65 14.38 55.89
C ALA A 151 16.53 15.61 55.57
N GLY A 152 16.13 16.75 56.16
CA GLY A 152 16.82 18.03 56.20
C GLY A 152 15.87 19.20 56.23
#